data_AF-A0A7J3CAV7-F1
#
_entry.id   AF-A0A7J3CAV7-F1
#
_cell.length_a   1.000
_cell.length_b   1.000
_cell.length_c   1.000
_cell.angle_alpha   90.00
_cell.angle_beta   90.00
_cell.angle_gamma   90.00
#
_symmetry.space_group_name_H-M   'P 1'
#
loop_
_entity.id
_entity.type
_entity.pdbx_description
1 polymer ?
#
loop_
_entity_poly.entity_id
_entity_poly.type
_entity_poly.pdbx_seq_one_letter_code
_entity_poly.pdbx_strand_id
1 'polypeptide(L)'
;MKSWKNLSPPIRLAIVTLVVFGLVFPFVMTGIGEVAFPSQSSGSQVYYDGRSVGSELIAQNFSEAVFFQPKNGSASGADPDITMAYAMSQVPRIHNATGI
;
A
#
# COMPACT_ATOMS: atom_id res chain seq x y z
N MET A 1 -20.56 -45.42 -8.26
CA MET A 1 -19.95 -44.84 -9.48
C MET A 1 -20.36 -43.37 -9.56
N LYS A 2 -19.39 -42.45 -9.56
CA LYS A 2 -19.59 -40.99 -9.57
C LYS A 2 -20.46 -40.62 -10.78
N SER A 3 -21.62 -40.00 -10.59
CA SER A 3 -22.54 -39.64 -11.68
C SER A 3 -22.07 -38.34 -12.35
N TRP A 4 -21.32 -38.46 -13.45
CA TRP A 4 -20.77 -37.32 -14.20
C TRP A 4 -21.83 -36.61 -15.06
N LYS A 5 -23.07 -37.10 -15.06
CA LYS A 5 -24.15 -36.63 -15.93
C LYS A 5 -24.75 -35.28 -15.51
N ASN A 6 -24.49 -34.81 -14.28
CA ASN A 6 -25.10 -33.60 -13.72
C ASN A 6 -24.08 -32.52 -13.32
N LEU A 7 -22.97 -32.39 -14.06
CA LEU A 7 -21.94 -31.38 -13.77
C LEU A 7 -22.30 -29.97 -14.28
N SER A 8 -23.36 -29.82 -15.08
CA SER A 8 -23.69 -28.51 -15.65
C SER A 8 -24.17 -27.47 -14.62
N PRO A 9 -24.98 -27.77 -13.59
CA PRO A 9 -25.33 -26.77 -12.58
C PRO A 9 -24.14 -26.27 -11.76
N PRO A 10 -23.25 -27.12 -11.20
CA PRO A 10 -22.12 -26.62 -10.42
C PRO A 10 -21.08 -25.88 -11.28
N ILE A 11 -20.87 -26.27 -12.55
CA ILE A 11 -19.97 -25.53 -13.45
C ILE A 11 -20.52 -24.14 -13.77
N ARG A 12 -21.82 -24.02 -14.06
CA ARG A 12 -22.45 -22.71 -14.30
C ARG A 12 -22.37 -21.83 -13.08
N LEU A 13 -22.66 -22.37 -11.90
CA LEU A 13 -22.52 -21.65 -10.65
C LEU A 13 -21.08 -21.18 -10.44
N ALA A 14 -20.08 -22.05 -10.67
CA ALA A 14 -18.68 -21.68 -10.57
C ALA A 14 -18.30 -20.54 -11.52
N ILE A 15 -18.74 -20.59 -12.79
CA ILE A 15 -18.49 -19.53 -13.78
C ILE A 15 -19.16 -18.22 -13.36
N VAL A 16 -20.44 -18.27 -12.95
CA VAL A 16 -21.16 -17.06 -12.52
C VAL A 16 -20.48 -16.43 -11.31
N THR A 17 -20.13 -17.23 -10.30
CA THR A 17 -19.44 -16.75 -9.10
C THR A 17 -18.06 -16.17 -9.46
N LEU A 18 -17.31 -16.83 -10.35
CA LEU A 18 -16.02 -16.33 -10.82
C LEU A 18 -16.17 -14.99 -11.55
N VAL A 19 -17.16 -14.85 -12.43
CA VAL A 19 -17.38 -13.60 -13.17
C VAL A 19 -17.82 -12.49 -12.22
N VAL A 20 -18.77 -12.77 -11.33
CA VAL A 20 -19.31 -11.75 -10.41
C VAL A 20 -18.24 -11.29 -9.41
N PHE A 21 -17.57 -12.21 -8.73
CA PHE A 21 -16.63 -11.86 -7.66
C PHE A 21 -15.19 -11.68 -8.14
N GLY A 22 -14.82 -12.29 -9.26
CA GLY A 22 -13.48 -12.16 -9.85
C GLY A 22 -13.34 -11.04 -10.86
N LEU A 23 -14.42 -10.59 -11.51
CA LEU A 23 -14.38 -9.50 -12.50
C LEU A 23 -15.29 -8.34 -12.12
N VAL A 24 -16.60 -8.57 -12.02
CA VAL A 24 -17.57 -7.48 -11.84
C VAL A 24 -17.27 -6.70 -10.56
N PHE A 25 -17.07 -7.39 -9.44
CA PHE A 25 -16.80 -6.76 -8.16
C PHE A 25 -15.49 -5.95 -8.15
N PRO A 26 -14.30 -6.50 -8.54
CA PRO A 26 -13.07 -5.71 -8.59
C PRO A 26 -13.14 -4.50 -9.51
N PHE A 27 -13.77 -4.61 -10.69
CA PHE A 27 -13.87 -3.48 -11.62
C PHE A 27 -14.78 -2.38 -11.09
N VAL A 28 -15.93 -2.74 -10.52
CA VAL A 28 -16.82 -1.76 -9.89
C VAL A 28 -16.11 -1.06 -8.74
N MET A 29 -15.45 -1.81 -7.86
CA MET A 29 -14.73 -1.23 -6.72
C MET A 29 -13.54 -0.36 -7.14
N THR A 30 -12.79 -0.78 -8.16
CA THR A 30 -11.70 0.03 -8.72
C THR A 30 -12.23 1.32 -9.33
N GLY A 31 -13.33 1.25 -10.10
CA GLY A 31 -13.97 2.44 -10.68
C GLY A 31 -14.50 3.41 -9.62
N ILE A 32 -15.12 2.89 -8.55
CA ILE A 32 -15.55 3.72 -7.41
C ILE A 32 -14.33 4.35 -6.73
N GLY A 33 -13.25 3.58 -6.52
CA GLY A 33 -12.02 4.05 -5.90
C GLY A 33 -11.38 5.21 -6.65
N GLU A 34 -11.26 5.09 -7.98
CA GLU A 34 -10.67 6.12 -8.83
C GLU A 34 -11.51 7.42 -8.83
N VAL A 35 -12.84 7.30 -8.89
CA VAL A 35 -13.73 8.48 -8.95
C VAL A 35 -13.83 9.18 -7.59
N ALA A 36 -13.94 8.41 -6.50
CA ALA A 36 -14.15 8.98 -5.18
C ALA A 36 -12.83 9.36 -4.47
N PHE A 37 -11.76 8.59 -4.69
CA PHE A 37 -10.50 8.68 -3.97
C PHE A 37 -9.28 8.44 -4.90
N PRO A 38 -9.06 9.26 -5.93
CA PRO A 38 -8.02 9.04 -6.93
C PRO A 38 -6.60 8.99 -6.34
N SER A 39 -6.32 9.83 -5.33
CA SER A 39 -5.00 9.84 -4.68
C SER A 39 -4.72 8.53 -3.94
N GLN A 40 -5.66 8.05 -3.13
CA GLN A 40 -5.52 6.85 -2.31
C GLN A 40 -5.56 5.57 -3.14
N SER A 41 -6.46 5.50 -4.14
CA SER A 41 -6.55 4.35 -5.05
C SER A 41 -5.31 4.21 -5.94
N SER A 42 -4.64 5.32 -6.25
CA SER A 42 -3.31 5.35 -6.89
C SER A 42 -2.14 5.12 -5.92
N GLY A 43 -2.40 4.82 -4.64
CA GLY A 43 -1.38 4.50 -3.64
C GLY A 43 -0.75 5.71 -2.95
N SER A 44 -1.46 6.82 -2.83
CA SER A 44 -1.05 8.04 -2.11
C SER A 44 0.36 8.52 -2.48
N GLN A 45 0.57 8.74 -3.79
CA GLN A 45 1.87 9.12 -4.33
C GLN A 45 2.27 10.55 -3.90
N VAL A 46 3.53 10.72 -3.53
CA VAL A 46 4.14 12.02 -3.20
C VAL A 46 4.96 12.50 -4.38
N TYR A 47 4.75 13.76 -4.77
CA TYR A 47 5.47 14.39 -5.88
C TYR A 47 6.35 15.54 -5.38
N TYR A 48 7.57 15.61 -5.88
CA TYR A 48 8.51 16.71 -5.67
C TYR A 48 9.06 17.15 -7.03
N ASP A 49 9.00 18.45 -7.33
CA ASP A 49 9.39 19.02 -8.63
C ASP A 49 8.81 18.28 -9.85
N GLY A 50 7.54 17.89 -9.76
CA GLY A 50 6.83 17.18 -10.84
C GLY A 50 7.25 15.72 -11.05
N ARG A 51 8.09 15.16 -10.19
CA ARG A 51 8.50 13.74 -10.21
C ARG A 51 7.90 12.99 -9.03
N SER A 52 7.43 11.76 -9.24
CA SER A 52 7.04 10.89 -8.12
C SER A 52 8.29 10.51 -7.33
N VAL A 53 8.28 10.79 -6.03
CA VAL A 53 9.39 10.50 -5.11
C VAL A 53 9.05 9.39 -4.12
N GLY A 54 7.83 8.84 -4.16
CA GLY A 54 7.41 7.74 -3.29
C GLY A 54 5.93 7.76 -2.96
N SER A 55 5.57 7.10 -1.86
CA SER A 55 4.20 7.04 -1.32
C SER A 55 4.22 7.46 0.14
N GLU A 56 3.16 8.11 0.60
CA GLU A 56 2.94 8.42 2.02
C GLU A 56 2.90 7.14 2.88
N LEU A 57 2.59 5.99 2.27
CA LEU A 57 2.33 4.73 2.98
C LEU A 57 3.54 3.80 3.07
N ILE A 58 4.68 4.17 2.46
CA ILE A 58 5.85 3.28 2.33
C ILE A 58 7.11 3.99 2.82
N ALA A 59 7.72 3.46 3.87
CA ALA A 59 9.05 3.89 4.29
C ALA A 59 10.10 3.55 3.23
N GLN A 60 10.98 4.51 2.98
CA GLN A 60 12.19 4.30 2.20
C GLN A 60 13.36 3.99 3.13
N ASN A 61 14.38 3.34 2.57
CA ASN A 61 15.60 3.07 3.29
C ASN A 61 16.48 4.33 3.35
N PHE A 62 16.35 5.10 4.43
CA PHE A 62 17.19 6.26 4.70
C PHE A 62 18.38 5.89 5.57
N SER A 63 19.60 6.02 5.02
CA SER A 63 20.85 5.76 5.73
C SER A 63 21.62 7.03 6.11
N GLU A 64 21.30 8.17 5.52
CA GLU A 64 22.02 9.42 5.75
C GLU A 64 21.70 10.06 7.10
N ALA A 65 22.70 10.75 7.66
CA ALA A 65 22.61 11.38 8.98
C ALA A 65 21.65 12.59 9.04
N VAL A 66 21.19 13.09 7.89
CA VAL A 66 20.27 14.22 7.79
C VAL A 66 18.80 13.81 7.87
N PHE A 67 18.48 12.54 7.60
CA PHE A 67 17.10 12.04 7.61
C PHE A 67 16.74 11.38 8.93
N PHE A 68 15.44 11.37 9.23
CA PHE A 68 14.89 10.47 10.24
C PHE A 68 14.99 9.03 9.73
N GLN A 69 15.49 8.15 10.59
CA GLN A 69 15.60 6.74 10.31
C GLN A 69 14.27 6.05 10.65
N PRO A 70 13.75 5.19 9.75
CA PRO A 70 12.61 4.35 10.05
C PRO A 70 12.99 3.32 11.13
N LYS A 71 11.99 2.77 11.81
CA LYS A 71 12.23 1.76 12.84
C LYS A 71 12.64 0.43 12.19
N ASN A 72 13.75 -0.14 12.66
CA ASN A 72 14.14 -1.49 12.29
C ASN A 72 13.17 -2.52 12.91
N GLY A 73 12.69 -3.46 12.08
CA GLY A 73 11.90 -4.60 12.57
C GLY A 73 10.38 -4.37 12.60
N SER A 74 9.82 -3.51 11.74
CA SER A 74 8.37 -3.56 11.49
C SER A 74 7.99 -4.89 10.82
N ALA A 75 6.78 -5.38 11.11
CA ALA A 75 6.28 -6.64 10.56
C ALA A 75 6.11 -6.58 9.02
N SER A 76 5.80 -5.42 8.47
CA SER A 76 5.68 -5.21 7.02
C SER A 76 7.04 -4.95 6.34
N GLY A 77 8.05 -4.52 7.10
CA GLY A 77 9.33 -4.05 6.57
C GLY A 77 9.27 -2.72 5.81
N ALA A 78 8.11 -2.06 5.74
CA ALA A 78 7.87 -0.86 4.92
C ALA A 78 7.11 0.25 5.68
N ASP A 79 7.16 0.22 7.01
CA ASP A 79 6.37 1.07 7.90
C ASP A 79 6.87 2.52 7.94
N PRO A 80 6.08 3.50 7.46
CA PRO A 80 6.44 4.91 7.42
C PRO A 80 6.41 5.57 8.81
N ASP A 81 5.73 4.98 9.78
CA ASP A 81 5.44 5.62 11.04
C ASP A 81 6.46 5.28 12.14
N ILE A 82 6.80 6.29 12.93
CA ILE A 82 7.61 6.13 14.14
C ILE A 82 6.97 6.86 15.32
N THR A 83 7.24 6.38 16.53
CA THR A 83 6.74 7.07 17.72
C THR A 83 7.44 8.42 17.88
N MET A 84 6.71 9.40 18.44
CA MET A 84 7.29 10.71 18.73
C MET A 84 8.56 10.60 19.59
N ALA A 85 8.58 9.71 20.59
CA ALA A 85 9.76 9.50 21.43
C ALA A 85 11.00 9.07 20.62
N TYR A 86 10.82 8.19 19.63
CA TYR A 86 11.92 7.76 18.75
C TYR A 86 12.32 8.84 17.74
N ALA A 87 11.38 9.65 17.25
CA ALA A 87 11.72 10.82 16.43
C ALA A 87 12.57 11.82 17.24
N MET A 88 12.14 12.13 18.47
CA MET A 88 12.84 13.08 19.34
C MET A 88 14.25 12.63 19.73
N SER A 89 14.49 11.33 19.89
CA SER A 89 15.84 10.82 20.16
C SER A 89 16.82 11.00 19.00
N GLN A 90 16.31 11.24 17.77
CA GLN A 90 17.13 11.48 16.57
C GLN A 90 17.44 12.94 16.32
N VAL A 91 16.72 13.87 16.97
CA VAL A 91 16.86 15.32 16.75
C VAL A 91 18.31 15.80 16.94
N PRO A 92 19.06 15.42 18.01
CA PRO A 92 20.43 15.91 18.18
C PRO A 92 21.38 15.50 17.05
N ARG A 93 21.19 14.28 16.50
CA ARG A 93 21.98 13.79 15.36
C ARG A 93 21.69 14.61 14.11
N ILE A 94 20.41 14.85 13.82
CA ILE A 94 19.96 15.60 12.64
C ILE A 94 20.39 17.06 12.75
N HIS A 95 20.21 17.70 13.91
CA HIS A 95 20.68 19.06 14.18
C HIS A 95 22.18 19.20 13.91
N ASN A 96 23.01 18.29 14.43
CA ASN A 96 24.45 18.32 14.20
C ASN A 96 24.83 18.11 12.71
N ALA A 97 24.04 17.37 11.94
CA ALA A 97 24.31 17.11 10.52
C ALA A 97 23.82 18.22 9.59
N THR A 98 22.78 18.95 9.97
CA THR A 98 22.07 19.92 9.10
C THR A 98 22.26 21.38 9.54
N GLY A 99 22.57 21.61 10.82
CA GLY A 99 22.68 22.94 11.41
C GLY A 99 21.35 23.62 11.71
N ILE A 100 20.21 22.94 11.55
CA ILE A 100 18.86 23.43 11.90
C ILE A 100 18.41 22.94 13.28
#